data_AF-A0A0J6FU42-F1
#
_entry.id   AF-A0A0J6FU42-F1
#
_cell.length_a   1.000
_cell.length_b   1.000
_cell.length_c   1.000
_cell.angle_alpha   90.00
_cell.angle_beta   90.00
_cell.angle_gamma   90.00
#
_symmetry.space_group_name_H-M   'P 1'
#
loop_
_entity.id
_entity.type
_entity.pdbx_description
1 polymer ?
#
loop_
_entity_poly.entity_id
_entity_poly.type
_entity_poly.pdbx_seq_one_letter_code
_entity_poly.pdbx_strand_id
1 'polypeptide(L)'
;MRQQISPILASLANVFRIPLRPSVQALVNHTCREALAQDCYRSKVLQSSRSFTSSAPLEKKGRAKADKRITLIRYFLYHPLTPRPLRFSRDRYLRHWTIHRAWNLYQAKRRAARDLELERMYTSMRNACEELRTGVGDGGYLFRVSMHKKGVFTDGVPIEYGRLQTETPSREGWNYEWKR
;
A
#
# COMPACT_ATOMS: atom_id res chain seq x y z
N MET A 1 -43.56 -1.34 -1.79
CA MET A 1 -42.65 -2.51 -1.76
C MET A 1 -41.29 -2.06 -1.26
N ARG A 2 -40.90 -2.42 -0.03
CA ARG A 2 -39.60 -2.04 0.55
C ARG A 2 -38.53 -2.98 -0.03
N GLN A 3 -37.57 -2.44 -0.78
CA GLN A 3 -36.46 -3.22 -1.33
C GLN A 3 -35.47 -3.54 -0.20
N GLN A 4 -35.37 -4.82 0.15
CA GLN A 4 -34.39 -5.36 1.08
C GLN A 4 -33.02 -5.33 0.40
N ILE A 5 -32.14 -4.44 0.85
CA ILE A 5 -30.76 -4.35 0.36
C ILE A 5 -29.97 -5.51 0.96
N SER A 6 -29.26 -6.28 0.14
CA SER A 6 -28.48 -7.44 0.59
C SER A 6 -27.38 -7.03 1.57
N PRO A 7 -27.09 -7.85 2.60
CA PRO A 7 -26.17 -7.48 3.70
C PRO A 7 -24.75 -7.18 3.21
N ILE A 8 -24.35 -7.77 2.07
CA ILE A 8 -23.06 -7.52 1.42
C ILE A 8 -22.99 -6.09 0.88
N LEU A 9 -24.08 -5.58 0.30
CA LEU A 9 -24.14 -4.24 -0.27
C LEU A 9 -24.20 -3.17 0.83
N ALA A 10 -24.85 -3.46 1.96
CA ALA A 10 -24.81 -2.63 3.17
C ALA A 10 -23.41 -2.60 3.82
N SER A 11 -22.68 -3.72 3.83
CA SER A 11 -21.31 -3.80 4.35
C SER A 11 -20.33 -3.01 3.49
N LEU A 12 -20.44 -3.08 2.17
CA LEU A 12 -19.61 -2.30 1.24
C LEU A 12 -19.86 -0.78 1.33
N ALA A 13 -21.10 -0.37 1.62
CA ALA A 13 -21.43 1.05 1.80
C ALA A 13 -20.73 1.70 3.00
N ASN A 14 -20.42 0.92 4.05
CA ASN A 14 -19.64 1.40 5.19
C ASN A 14 -18.13 1.45 4.92
N VAL A 15 -17.61 0.63 4.00
CA VAL A 15 -16.18 0.57 3.66
C VAL A 15 -15.74 1.76 2.77
N PHE A 16 -16.65 2.30 1.95
CA PHE A 16 -16.36 3.44 1.07
C PHE A 16 -16.81 4.80 1.61
N ARG A 17 -16.88 4.97 2.94
CA ARG A 17 -17.11 6.29 3.55
C ARG A 17 -15.86 7.16 3.36
N ILE A 18 -15.68 7.68 2.16
CA ILE A 18 -14.71 8.74 1.85
C ILE A 18 -15.02 9.88 2.83
N PRO A 19 -14.08 10.32 3.68
CA PRO A 19 -14.30 11.50 4.47
C PRO A 19 -14.46 12.67 3.49
N LEU A 20 -15.69 13.14 3.30
CA LEU A 20 -15.92 14.46 2.72
C LEU A 20 -15.26 15.45 3.68
N ARG A 21 -14.07 15.90 3.27
CA ARG A 21 -13.34 16.99 3.91
C ARG A 21 -14.32 18.17 4.01
N PRO A 22 -14.62 18.71 5.21
CA PRO A 22 -15.42 19.92 5.28
C PRO A 22 -14.68 21.01 4.51
N SER A 23 -15.34 21.54 3.48
CA SER A 23 -14.88 22.71 2.75
C SER A 23 -14.88 23.89 3.72
N VAL A 24 -13.71 24.28 4.19
CA VAL A 24 -13.52 25.59 4.83
C VAL A 24 -13.54 26.66 3.75
N GLN A 25 -14.74 27.04 3.32
CA GLN A 25 -15.03 28.29 2.64
C GLN A 25 -16.37 28.81 3.13
N ALA A 26 -16.33 29.70 4.12
CA ALA A 26 -17.24 30.83 4.34
C ALA A 26 -17.15 31.29 5.80
N LEU A 27 -16.14 32.10 6.12
CA LEU A 27 -16.29 33.16 7.14
C LEU A 27 -15.23 34.23 6.88
N VAL A 28 -15.46 35.03 5.84
CA VAL A 28 -14.89 36.37 5.71
C VAL A 28 -16.08 37.25 5.36
N ASN A 29 -16.16 38.40 6.04
CA ASN A 29 -17.35 39.24 6.23
C ASN A 29 -18.23 38.55 7.29
N HIS A 30 -18.34 39.03 8.53
CA HIS A 30 -18.79 40.34 8.96
C HIS A 30 -18.23 40.63 10.36
N THR A 31 -17.34 41.61 10.52
CA THR A 31 -17.23 42.47 11.71
C THR A 31 -16.30 43.64 11.40
N CYS A 32 -16.63 44.80 11.99
CA CYS A 32 -15.87 46.06 11.98
C CYS A 32 -15.94 46.88 10.67
N ARG A 33 -17.13 47.43 10.40
CA ARG A 33 -17.27 48.62 9.56
C ARG A 33 -18.09 49.75 10.21
N GLU A 34 -17.98 49.90 11.53
CA GLU A 34 -18.56 51.02 12.27
C GLU A 34 -17.62 51.46 13.38
N ALA A 35 -16.74 52.41 13.05
CA ALA A 35 -16.22 53.47 13.92
C ALA A 35 -15.16 54.24 13.11
N LEU A 36 -15.10 55.56 13.29
CA LEU A 36 -14.15 56.51 12.70
C LEU A 36 -14.60 57.19 11.38
N ALA A 37 -15.85 57.66 11.36
CA ALA A 37 -16.14 58.98 10.82
C ALA A 37 -16.55 59.87 12.00
N GLN A 38 -16.07 61.11 12.04
CA GLN A 38 -16.00 62.08 13.17
C GLN A 38 -14.64 61.98 13.91
N ASP A 39 -13.70 62.93 13.87
CA ASP A 39 -13.79 64.35 13.56
C ASP A 39 -12.54 64.87 12.85
N CYS A 40 -12.78 65.75 11.88
CA CYS A 40 -11.80 66.63 11.29
C CYS A 40 -11.88 68.02 11.93
N TYR A 41 -11.01 68.33 12.89
CA TYR A 41 -10.42 69.67 13.04
C TYR A 41 -9.37 69.63 14.16
N ARG A 42 -8.16 70.12 13.84
CA ARG A 42 -7.36 71.09 14.61
C ARG A 42 -5.87 70.86 14.38
N SER A 43 -5.38 71.65 13.45
CA SER A 43 -3.98 71.97 13.21
C SER A 43 -3.28 72.38 14.51
N LYS A 44 -2.10 71.83 14.78
CA LYS A 44 -0.97 72.56 15.36
C LYS A 44 0.34 71.86 15.00
N VAL A 45 1.10 72.53 14.14
CA VAL A 45 2.51 72.30 13.86
C VAL A 45 3.30 72.49 15.15
N LEU A 46 4.14 71.51 15.52
CA LEU A 46 5.35 71.72 16.30
C LEU A 46 6.38 70.67 15.84
N GLN A 47 7.37 71.14 15.08
CA GLN A 47 8.58 70.40 14.78
C GLN A 47 9.27 70.04 16.09
N SER A 48 9.52 68.76 16.32
CA SER A 48 10.43 68.30 17.37
C SER A 48 11.40 67.32 16.73
N SER A 49 12.55 67.87 16.35
CA SER A 49 13.76 67.12 16.04
C SER A 49 14.22 66.39 17.31
N ARG A 50 13.95 65.09 17.42
CA ARG A 50 14.58 64.25 18.43
C ARG A 50 15.19 63.01 17.79
N SER A 51 16.52 63.09 17.82
CA SER A 51 17.57 62.11 17.62
C SER A 51 17.17 60.64 17.59
N PHE A 52 17.64 60.02 16.52
CA PHE A 52 17.89 58.60 16.30
C PHE A 52 18.49 57.93 17.55
N THR A 53 17.65 57.26 18.36
CA THR A 53 18.13 56.37 19.42
C THR A 53 18.32 54.98 18.83
N SER A 54 19.59 54.62 18.66
CA SER A 54 20.06 53.26 18.40
C SER A 54 19.58 52.31 19.51
N SER A 55 18.44 51.63 19.32
CA SER A 55 18.33 50.27 19.82
C SER A 55 19.12 49.41 18.85
N ALA A 56 20.18 48.75 19.35
CA ALA A 56 20.93 47.79 18.55
C ALA A 56 19.93 46.80 17.92
N PRO A 57 20.01 46.51 16.61
CA PRO A 57 19.19 45.45 16.04
C PRO A 57 19.49 44.20 16.86
N LEU A 58 18.45 43.60 17.44
CA LEU A 58 18.54 42.27 18.04
C LEU A 58 19.15 41.37 16.97
N GLU A 59 20.45 41.05 17.12
CA GLU A 59 21.19 40.11 16.29
C GLU A 59 20.25 38.93 16.04
N LYS A 60 19.88 38.74 14.77
CA LYS A 60 18.92 37.71 14.36
C LYS A 60 19.55 36.37 14.70
N LYS A 61 19.31 35.89 15.92
CA LYS A 61 19.91 34.66 16.46
C LYS A 61 19.70 33.57 15.42
N GLY A 62 20.79 33.19 14.75
CA GLY A 62 20.78 32.18 13.71
C GLY A 62 20.07 30.96 14.26
N ARG A 63 19.01 30.50 13.57
CA ARG A 63 18.29 29.30 14.00
C ARG A 63 19.32 28.19 14.14
N ALA A 64 19.42 27.59 15.33
CA ALA A 64 20.31 26.46 15.56
C ALA A 64 20.06 25.43 14.47
N LYS A 65 21.13 24.93 13.85
CA LYS A 65 21.04 23.95 12.77
C LYS A 65 20.32 22.73 13.32
N ALA A 66 19.05 22.56 12.92
CA ALA A 66 18.28 21.40 13.32
C ALA A 66 19.03 20.14 12.90
N ASP A 67 19.06 19.14 13.77
CA ASP A 67 19.70 17.87 13.46
C ASP A 67 19.12 17.31 12.15
N LYS A 68 20.02 16.97 11.21
CA LYS A 68 19.66 16.43 9.89
C LYS A 68 18.79 15.17 10.03
N ARG A 69 19.01 14.38 11.08
CA ARG A 69 18.19 13.19 11.39
C ARG A 69 16.73 13.57 11.64
N ILE A 70 16.51 14.60 12.45
CA ILE A 70 15.17 15.12 12.77
C ILE A 70 14.53 15.73 11.51
N THR A 71 15.31 16.40 10.66
CA THR A 71 14.83 16.91 9.37
C THR A 71 14.40 15.78 8.43
N LEU A 72 15.19 14.72 8.31
CA LEU A 72 14.85 13.56 7.49
C LEU A 72 13.62 12.82 8.03
N ILE A 73 13.54 12.62 9.35
CA ILE A 73 12.35 12.03 9.99
C ILE A 73 11.11 12.89 9.69
N ARG A 74 11.18 14.20 9.87
CA ARG A 74 10.06 15.11 9.54
C ARG A 74 9.72 15.08 8.06
N TYR A 75 10.71 14.95 7.18
CA TYR A 75 10.49 14.80 5.75
C TYR A 75 9.73 13.51 5.45
N PHE A 76 10.19 12.34 5.92
CA PHE A 76 9.51 11.07 5.64
C PHE A 76 8.13 10.96 6.33
N LEU A 77 7.93 11.62 7.48
CA LEU A 77 6.64 11.62 8.17
C LEU A 77 5.60 12.56 7.56
N TYR A 78 6.02 13.74 7.09
CA TYR A 78 5.08 14.82 6.73
C TYR A 78 5.16 15.26 5.27
N HIS A 79 6.14 14.80 4.50
CA HIS A 79 6.18 15.09 3.07
C HIS A 79 5.20 14.19 2.33
N PRO A 80 4.23 14.74 1.57
CA PRO A 80 3.38 13.95 0.71
C PRO A 80 4.23 13.42 -0.45
N LEU A 81 4.86 12.27 -0.25
CA LEU A 81 5.63 11.54 -1.27
C LEU A 81 4.76 11.12 -2.46
N THR A 82 3.44 11.13 -2.29
CA THR A 82 2.48 10.80 -3.32
C THR A 82 2.20 12.01 -4.21
N PRO A 83 2.46 11.92 -5.53
CA PRO A 83 2.08 12.97 -6.45
C PRO A 83 0.55 13.09 -6.51
N ARG A 84 0.06 14.19 -7.10
CA ARG A 84 -1.37 14.39 -7.32
C ARG A 84 -1.96 13.23 -8.15
N PRO A 85 -3.22 12.84 -7.91
CA PRO A 85 -3.87 11.79 -8.70
C PRO A 85 -3.82 12.06 -10.20
N LEU A 86 -3.55 11.00 -10.95
CA LEU A 86 -3.41 11.06 -12.40
C LEU A 86 -4.76 11.34 -13.08
N ARG A 87 -4.78 12.30 -14.00
CA ARG A 87 -5.97 12.64 -14.79
C ARG A 87 -5.78 12.15 -16.22
N PHE A 88 -6.68 11.29 -16.68
CA PHE A 88 -6.66 10.77 -18.04
C PHE A 88 -7.69 11.48 -18.92
N SER A 89 -7.35 11.65 -20.20
CA SER A 89 -8.35 11.92 -21.23
C SER A 89 -9.22 10.68 -21.47
N ARG A 90 -10.38 10.86 -22.11
CA ARG A 90 -11.33 9.78 -22.38
C ARG A 90 -10.68 8.58 -23.08
N ASP A 91 -9.98 8.80 -24.19
CA ASP A 91 -9.35 7.72 -24.96
C ASP A 91 -8.24 7.01 -24.18
N ARG A 92 -7.43 7.77 -23.42
CA ARG A 92 -6.38 7.21 -22.57
C ARG A 92 -6.98 6.36 -21.45
N TYR A 93 -8.08 6.83 -20.84
CA TYR A 93 -8.81 6.09 -19.83
C TYR A 93 -9.37 4.77 -20.38
N LEU A 94 -9.99 4.80 -21.57
CA LEU A 94 -10.51 3.60 -22.22
C LEU A 94 -9.40 2.59 -22.54
N ARG A 95 -8.25 3.02 -23.06
CA ARG A 95 -7.09 2.14 -23.30
C ARG A 95 -6.61 1.50 -22.00
N HIS A 96 -6.45 2.29 -20.94
CA HIS A 96 -6.04 1.79 -19.64
C HIS A 96 -7.06 0.78 -19.07
N TRP A 97 -8.35 1.09 -19.17
CA TRP A 97 -9.43 0.22 -18.72
C TRP A 97 -9.42 -1.13 -19.46
N THR A 98 -9.24 -1.12 -20.77
CA THR A 98 -9.17 -2.35 -21.58
C THR A 98 -7.97 -3.21 -21.19
N ILE A 99 -6.78 -2.61 -21.03
CA ILE A 99 -5.58 -3.34 -20.60
C ILE A 99 -5.80 -3.94 -19.20
N HIS A 100 -6.35 -3.16 -18.27
CA HIS A 100 -6.64 -3.63 -16.92
C HIS A 100 -7.66 -4.79 -16.92
N ARG A 101 -8.70 -4.71 -17.75
CA ARG A 101 -9.68 -5.79 -17.89
C ARG A 101 -9.05 -7.05 -18.48
N ALA A 102 -8.23 -6.91 -19.52
CA ALA A 102 -7.50 -8.01 -20.13
C ALA A 102 -6.55 -8.69 -19.12
N TRP A 103 -5.83 -7.90 -18.31
CA TRP A 103 -4.99 -8.41 -17.23
C TRP A 103 -5.79 -9.21 -16.20
N ASN A 104 -6.93 -8.69 -15.75
CA ASN A 104 -7.79 -9.39 -14.79
C ASN A 104 -8.30 -10.72 -15.34
N LEU A 105 -8.67 -10.76 -16.63
CA LEU A 105 -9.07 -11.98 -17.31
C LEU A 105 -7.91 -12.98 -17.43
N TYR A 106 -6.73 -12.50 -17.80
CA TYR A 106 -5.51 -13.31 -17.83
C TYR A 106 -5.19 -13.91 -16.45
N GLN A 107 -5.25 -13.12 -15.38
CA GLN A 107 -5.02 -13.60 -14.02
C GLN A 107 -6.07 -14.60 -13.54
N ALA A 108 -7.33 -14.41 -13.91
CA ALA A 108 -8.39 -15.38 -13.63
C ALA A 108 -8.10 -16.72 -14.32
N LYS A 109 -7.75 -16.70 -15.62
CA LYS A 109 -7.34 -17.91 -16.36
C LYS A 109 -6.11 -18.58 -15.74
N ARG A 110 -5.11 -17.79 -15.34
CA ARG A 110 -3.87 -18.31 -14.73
C ARG A 110 -4.10 -18.92 -13.35
N ARG A 111 -5.08 -18.45 -12.58
CA ARG A 111 -5.51 -19.08 -11.32
C ARG A 111 -6.26 -20.38 -11.61
N ALA A 112 -7.29 -20.35 -12.45
CA ALA A 112 -8.05 -21.54 -12.83
C ALA A 112 -7.15 -22.67 -13.37
N ALA A 113 -6.16 -22.34 -14.20
CA ALA A 113 -5.21 -23.33 -14.72
C ALA A 113 -4.34 -23.94 -13.62
N ARG A 114 -3.89 -23.14 -12.64
CA ARG A 114 -3.13 -23.64 -11.48
C ARG A 114 -3.99 -24.54 -10.61
N ASP A 115 -5.22 -24.12 -10.32
CA ASP A 115 -6.14 -24.87 -9.46
C ASP A 115 -6.48 -26.23 -10.08
N LEU A 116 -6.76 -26.25 -11.39
CA LEU A 116 -6.98 -27.48 -12.15
C LEU A 116 -5.77 -28.42 -12.12
N GLU A 117 -4.55 -27.88 -12.25
CA GLU A 117 -3.34 -28.69 -12.18
C GLU A 117 -3.12 -29.27 -10.77
N LEU A 118 -3.39 -28.51 -9.71
CA LEU A 118 -3.36 -29.00 -8.33
C LEU A 118 -4.40 -30.11 -8.10
N GLU A 119 -5.61 -29.95 -8.66
CA GLU A 119 -6.66 -30.98 -8.60
C GLU A 119 -6.25 -32.26 -9.34
N ARG A 120 -5.59 -32.13 -10.51
CA ARG A 120 -5.03 -33.26 -11.25
C ARG A 120 -3.97 -34.01 -10.44
N MET A 121 -2.99 -33.28 -9.90
CA MET A 121 -1.95 -33.85 -9.05
C MET A 121 -2.56 -34.57 -7.85
N TYR A 122 -3.52 -33.94 -7.18
CA TYR A 122 -4.22 -34.51 -6.04
C TYR A 122 -5.02 -35.77 -6.39
N THR A 123 -5.73 -35.77 -7.52
CA THR A 123 -6.48 -36.93 -7.99
C THR A 123 -5.54 -38.08 -8.33
N SER A 124 -4.42 -37.79 -9.01
CA SER A 124 -3.39 -38.78 -9.33
C SER A 124 -2.79 -39.40 -8.05
N MET A 125 -2.43 -38.57 -7.07
CA MET A 125 -1.90 -39.05 -5.78
C MET A 125 -2.93 -39.90 -5.02
N ARG A 126 -4.20 -39.48 -5.00
CA ARG A 126 -5.29 -40.25 -4.38
C ARG A 126 -5.41 -41.62 -5.01
N ASN A 127 -5.51 -41.68 -6.34
CA ASN A 127 -5.67 -42.95 -7.05
C ASN A 127 -4.51 -43.90 -6.76
N ALA A 128 -3.27 -43.41 -6.78
CA ALA A 128 -2.11 -44.21 -6.43
C ALA A 128 -2.17 -44.73 -4.98
N CYS A 129 -2.66 -43.94 -4.04
CA CYS A 129 -2.83 -44.36 -2.65
C CYS A 129 -3.95 -45.39 -2.47
N GLU A 130 -5.04 -45.30 -3.23
CA GLU A 130 -6.10 -46.32 -3.22
C GLU A 130 -5.58 -47.64 -3.79
N GLU A 131 -4.83 -47.61 -4.89
CA GLU A 131 -4.16 -48.80 -5.43
C GLU A 131 -3.19 -49.42 -4.42
N LEU A 132 -2.42 -48.62 -3.68
CA LEU A 132 -1.56 -49.12 -2.59
C LEU A 132 -2.36 -49.72 -1.43
N ARG A 133 -3.58 -49.25 -1.17
CA ARG A 133 -4.41 -49.70 -0.05
C ARG A 133 -5.06 -51.04 -0.32
N THR A 134 -5.48 -51.30 -1.57
CA THR A 134 -6.26 -52.50 -1.93
C THR A 134 -5.61 -53.38 -3.00
N GLY A 135 -4.82 -52.82 -3.91
CA GLY A 135 -4.34 -53.52 -5.12
C GLY A 135 -3.07 -54.36 -4.92
N VAL A 136 -2.23 -54.04 -3.93
CA VAL A 136 -0.91 -54.70 -3.74
C VAL A 136 -1.00 -56.03 -2.98
N GLY A 137 -2.12 -56.33 -2.32
CA GLY A 137 -2.32 -57.59 -1.58
C GLY A 137 -1.55 -57.67 -0.25
N ASP A 138 -0.99 -56.57 0.23
CA ASP A 138 -0.22 -56.44 1.48
C ASP A 138 -1.09 -56.12 2.72
N GLY A 139 -2.41 -56.16 2.58
CA GLY A 139 -3.35 -55.73 3.62
C GLY A 139 -3.26 -54.24 3.97
N GLY A 140 -2.77 -53.41 3.04
CA GLY A 140 -2.62 -51.96 3.19
C GLY A 140 -1.48 -51.54 4.10
N TYR A 141 -0.47 -52.39 4.30
CA TYR A 141 0.70 -52.07 5.11
C TYR A 141 1.49 -50.88 4.55
N LEU A 142 1.82 -50.91 3.26
CA LEU A 142 2.55 -49.85 2.58
C LEU A 142 1.77 -48.53 2.60
N PHE A 143 0.44 -48.60 2.44
CA PHE A 143 -0.43 -47.44 2.58
C PHE A 143 -0.29 -46.81 3.97
N ARG A 144 -0.37 -47.58 5.07
CA ARG A 144 -0.20 -47.04 6.43
C ARG A 144 1.17 -46.40 6.64
N VAL A 145 2.24 -47.04 6.15
CA VAL A 145 3.60 -46.49 6.22
C VAL A 145 3.72 -45.18 5.46
N SER A 146 3.16 -45.09 4.24
CA SER A 146 3.20 -43.88 3.42
C SER A 146 2.48 -42.68 4.06
N MET A 147 1.48 -42.94 4.91
CA MET A 147 0.71 -41.90 5.60
C MET A 147 1.42 -41.36 6.85
N HIS A 148 2.56 -41.95 7.26
CA HIS A 148 3.34 -41.43 8.39
C HIS A 148 3.93 -40.06 8.07
N LYS A 149 3.65 -39.05 8.90
CA LYS A 149 4.17 -37.68 8.74
C LYS A 149 5.42 -37.40 9.58
N LYS A 150 6.23 -38.42 9.87
CA LYS A 150 7.46 -38.28 10.67
C LYS A 150 8.45 -37.37 9.94
N GLY A 151 9.03 -36.38 10.61
CA GLY A 151 9.99 -35.43 10.04
C GLY A 151 9.38 -34.30 9.18
N VAL A 152 8.15 -34.46 8.67
CA VAL A 152 7.50 -33.47 7.78
C VAL A 152 7.35 -32.10 8.45
N PHE A 153 6.99 -32.06 9.74
CA PHE A 153 6.79 -30.81 10.48
C PHE A 153 7.98 -30.40 11.35
N THR A 154 8.99 -31.26 11.48
CA THR A 154 10.18 -31.01 12.32
C THR A 154 11.37 -30.59 11.46
N ASP A 155 11.70 -31.40 10.45
CA ASP A 155 12.87 -31.22 9.60
C ASP A 155 12.55 -30.33 8.38
N GLY A 156 11.30 -30.36 7.91
CA GLY A 156 10.81 -29.51 6.84
C GLY A 156 11.41 -29.85 5.46
N VAL A 157 11.51 -28.83 4.59
CA VAL A 157 12.13 -28.96 3.26
C VAL A 157 13.58 -28.49 3.33
N PRO A 158 14.56 -29.24 2.77
CA PRO A 158 15.96 -28.82 2.78
C PRO A 158 16.17 -27.46 2.12
N ILE A 159 16.99 -26.61 2.74
CA ILE A 159 17.17 -25.20 2.36
C ILE A 159 17.74 -25.04 0.94
N GLU A 160 18.49 -26.04 0.46
CA GLU A 160 19.08 -26.06 -0.88
C GLU A 160 18.02 -26.04 -1.99
N TYR A 161 16.84 -26.62 -1.74
CA TYR A 161 15.71 -26.62 -2.69
C TYR A 161 14.83 -25.37 -2.60
N GLY A 162 15.01 -24.55 -1.56
CA GLY A 162 14.28 -23.27 -1.39
C GLY A 162 14.77 -22.15 -2.32
N ARG A 163 15.68 -22.44 -3.26
CA ARG A 163 16.25 -21.44 -4.18
C ARG A 163 15.18 -20.93 -5.14
N LEU A 164 15.03 -19.60 -5.19
CA LEU A 164 14.09 -18.91 -6.07
C LEU A 164 14.61 -18.88 -7.51
N GLN A 165 13.68 -18.78 -8.46
CA GLN A 165 14.02 -18.57 -9.87
C GLN A 165 14.64 -17.18 -10.08
N THR A 166 15.70 -17.11 -10.89
CA THR A 166 16.40 -15.86 -11.25
C THR A 166 16.16 -15.50 -12.72
N GLU A 167 16.20 -14.22 -13.06
CA GLU A 167 16.01 -13.74 -14.45
C GLU A 167 17.10 -14.24 -15.40
N THR A 168 18.34 -14.35 -14.92
CA THR A 168 19.47 -14.94 -15.66
C THR A 168 20.11 -16.06 -14.84
N PRO A 169 20.63 -17.11 -15.48
CA PRO A 169 21.31 -18.19 -14.77
C PRO A 169 22.64 -17.71 -14.18
N SER A 170 23.12 -18.41 -13.15
CA SER A 170 24.48 -18.24 -12.63
C SER A 170 25.52 -18.64 -13.68
N ARG A 171 26.76 -18.13 -13.54
CA ARG A 171 27.91 -18.52 -14.37
C ARG A 171 28.10 -20.05 -14.37
N GLU A 172 27.95 -20.65 -13.20
CA GLU A 172 27.90 -22.09 -13.00
C GLU A 172 26.44 -22.44 -12.70
N GLY A 173 25.69 -22.81 -13.75
CA GLY A 173 24.24 -23.02 -13.67
C GLY A 173 23.83 -24.24 -12.83
N TRP A 174 24.69 -25.27 -12.79
CA TRP A 174 24.49 -26.48 -11.99
C TRP A 174 25.82 -27.01 -11.47
N ASN A 175 25.84 -27.53 -10.24
CA ASN A 175 27.02 -28.13 -9.64
C ASN A 175 27.08 -29.63 -9.96
N TYR A 176 27.89 -30.01 -10.96
CA TYR A 176 28.11 -31.41 -11.34
C TYR A 176 29.09 -32.15 -10.41
N GLU A 177 29.85 -31.43 -9.59
CA GLU A 177 30.86 -32.00 -8.69
C GLU A 177 30.32 -32.31 -7.29
N TRP A 178 29.01 -32.20 -7.08
CA TRP A 178 28.39 -32.48 -5.79
C TRP A 178 28.69 -33.91 -5.32
N LYS A 179 29.17 -34.04 -4.07
CA LYS A 179 29.48 -35.32 -3.41
C LYS A 179 28.61 -35.47 -2.16
N ARG A 180 28.21 -36.72 -1.88
CA ARG A 180 27.37 -37.12 -0.75
C ARG A 180 28.17 -37.18 0.56
#